data_AF-A0A940IH27-F1
#
_entry.id   AF-A0A940IH27-F1
#
_cell.length_a   1.000
_cell.length_b   1.000
_cell.length_c   1.000
_cell.angle_alpha   90.00
_cell.angle_beta   90.00
_cell.angle_gamma   90.00
#
_symmetry.space_group_name_H-M   'P 1'
#
loop_
_entity.id
_entity.type
_entity.pdbx_description
1 polymer ?
#
loop_
_entity_poly.entity_id
_entity_poly.type
_entity_poly.pdbx_seq_one_letter_code
_entity_poly.pdbx_strand_id
1 'polypeptide(L)'
;MNLRRTVLLVIMAVLSVPATAQLRQDEITVDYNSPKKYVIGGVSVEGNHYFSPDQIIQVSGLQKGLTVTVPGDDMASIVERLWLQRYFEDVAVVIDSIAPSRDTAFFKISITERPRVSRWTFSGVRQGEQKELLERLNLRRGGEFSDYVAKTATDIIKRYYKEKGFLLTEVNVQTRKDTLVRNAIRVNFAVNRGRKVKIKKITFTGNENVKESKLVRSMKKTKDARLINFFSSKKFNEKEYPNDKRSLISAFNEAGFRDARIVRDTIYY
;
A
#
# COMPACT_ATOMS: atom_id res chain seq x y z
N MET A 1 28.77 -11.21 101.68
CA MET A 1 28.21 -12.55 101.98
C MET A 1 27.30 -12.93 100.82
N ASN A 2 27.68 -13.99 100.08
CA ASN A 2 26.91 -14.79 99.09
C ASN A 2 26.41 -14.06 97.82
N LEU A 3 26.95 -14.19 96.60
CA LEU A 3 27.31 -15.31 95.72
C LEU A 3 26.13 -15.93 94.91
N ARG A 4 26.16 -15.66 93.58
CA ARG A 4 25.77 -16.49 92.41
C ARG A 4 24.30 -16.61 91.93
N ARG A 5 24.12 -16.25 90.64
CA ARG A 5 23.71 -17.07 89.46
C ARG A 5 22.51 -16.55 88.64
N THR A 6 22.83 -16.04 87.44
CA THR A 6 22.24 -16.31 86.10
C THR A 6 20.72 -16.51 85.96
N VAL A 7 20.06 -15.74 85.08
CA VAL A 7 19.46 -16.19 83.79
C VAL A 7 19.19 -14.96 82.92
N LEU A 8 19.68 -15.01 81.69
CA LEU A 8 19.55 -14.02 80.61
C LEU A 8 18.27 -14.35 79.83
N LEU A 9 17.27 -13.47 79.81
CA LEU A 9 16.05 -13.64 79.00
C LEU A 9 16.02 -12.55 77.92
N VAL A 10 16.46 -12.94 76.72
CA VAL A 10 16.42 -12.16 75.49
C VAL A 10 14.98 -12.12 75.02
N ILE A 11 14.34 -10.94 75.11
CA ILE A 11 13.05 -10.66 74.49
C ILE A 11 13.31 -10.43 73.00
N MET A 12 13.06 -11.47 72.19
CA MET A 12 13.09 -11.37 70.73
C MET A 12 11.74 -10.80 70.27
N ALA A 13 11.72 -9.51 69.94
CA ALA A 13 10.58 -8.86 69.31
C ALA A 13 10.43 -9.36 67.86
N VAL A 14 9.43 -10.21 67.62
CA VAL A 14 9.04 -10.64 66.27
C VAL A 14 8.26 -9.49 65.63
N LEU A 15 8.94 -8.72 64.78
CA LEU A 15 8.31 -7.80 63.83
C LEU A 15 7.67 -8.63 62.71
N SER A 16 6.35 -8.81 62.78
CA SER A 16 5.55 -9.38 61.69
C SER A 16 5.46 -8.39 60.53
N VAL A 17 6.32 -8.56 59.54
CA VAL A 17 6.16 -7.90 58.24
C VAL A 17 5.00 -8.61 57.52
N PRO A 18 3.92 -7.93 57.12
CA PRO A 18 2.90 -8.55 56.28
C PRO A 18 3.54 -8.83 54.92
N ALA A 19 3.64 -10.12 54.57
CA ALA A 19 4.03 -10.56 53.24
C ALA A 19 2.96 -10.07 52.25
N THR A 20 3.25 -8.99 51.54
CA THR A 20 2.50 -8.63 50.33
C THR A 20 2.66 -9.77 49.34
N ALA A 21 1.59 -10.56 49.16
CA ALA A 21 1.51 -11.59 48.15
C ALA A 21 1.76 -10.94 46.78
N GLN A 22 2.93 -11.18 46.22
CA GLN A 22 3.24 -10.85 44.84
C GLN A 22 2.35 -11.76 43.98
N LEU A 23 1.35 -11.17 43.31
CA LEU A 23 0.52 -11.88 42.34
C LEU A 23 1.45 -12.47 41.28
N ARG A 24 1.70 -13.78 41.35
CA ARG A 24 2.34 -14.52 40.27
C ARG A 24 1.41 -14.46 39.07
N GLN A 25 1.82 -13.71 38.05
CA GLN A 25 1.24 -13.81 36.73
C GLN A 25 1.82 -15.11 36.13
N ASP A 26 1.10 -16.22 36.28
CA ASP A 26 1.51 -17.47 35.64
C ASP A 26 1.58 -17.21 34.13
N GLU A 27 2.78 -17.29 33.55
CA GLU A 27 2.95 -17.22 32.09
C GLU A 27 2.26 -18.45 31.49
N ILE A 28 1.11 -18.23 30.85
CA ILE A 28 0.33 -19.27 30.20
C ILE A 28 1.12 -19.76 28.99
N THR A 29 1.89 -20.82 29.19
CA THR A 29 2.61 -21.47 28.10
C THR A 29 1.66 -22.41 27.37
N VAL A 30 1.29 -22.06 26.15
CA VAL A 30 0.48 -22.93 25.28
C VAL A 30 1.39 -23.97 24.64
N ASP A 31 1.15 -25.25 24.94
CA ASP A 31 1.84 -26.35 24.27
C ASP A 31 1.21 -26.61 22.90
N TYR A 32 1.98 -26.29 21.85
CA TYR A 32 1.54 -26.42 20.46
C TYR A 32 1.36 -27.86 19.98
N ASN A 33 1.87 -28.84 20.72
CA ASN A 33 1.73 -30.26 20.39
C ASN A 33 0.50 -30.90 21.06
N SER A 34 -0.22 -30.17 21.92
CA SER A 34 -1.41 -30.69 22.61
C SER A 34 -2.63 -29.77 22.43
N PRO A 35 -3.41 -29.94 21.34
CA PRO A 35 -4.65 -29.20 21.13
C PRO A 35 -5.64 -29.48 22.26
N LYS A 36 -6.18 -28.42 22.88
CA LYS A 36 -7.21 -28.51 23.91
C LYS A 36 -8.43 -27.68 23.54
N LYS A 37 -9.60 -28.18 23.91
CA LYS A 37 -10.86 -27.44 23.74
C LYS A 37 -11.12 -26.59 24.97
N TYR A 38 -11.42 -25.31 24.74
CA TYR A 38 -11.78 -24.35 25.77
C TYR A 38 -13.16 -23.76 25.49
N VAL A 39 -13.96 -23.59 26.53
CA VAL A 39 -15.15 -22.73 26.52
C VAL A 39 -14.69 -21.28 26.61
N ILE A 40 -15.23 -20.41 25.74
CA ILE A 40 -14.87 -18.99 25.72
C ILE A 40 -15.56 -18.28 26.89
N GLY A 41 -14.78 -17.84 27.88
CA GLY A 41 -15.26 -17.09 29.04
C GLY A 41 -15.45 -15.61 28.78
N GLY A 42 -14.66 -15.06 27.85
CA GLY A 42 -14.69 -13.66 27.43
C GLY A 42 -13.57 -13.34 26.45
N VAL A 43 -13.67 -12.17 25.82
CA VAL A 43 -12.70 -11.69 24.83
C VAL A 43 -12.40 -10.22 25.11
N SER A 44 -11.12 -9.88 25.26
CA SER A 44 -10.64 -8.50 25.29
C SER A 44 -9.97 -8.14 23.95
N VAL A 45 -9.97 -6.87 23.61
CA VAL A 45 -9.34 -6.35 22.39
C VAL A 45 -8.41 -5.21 22.77
N GLU A 46 -7.21 -5.22 22.19
CA GLU A 46 -6.20 -4.18 22.37
C GLU A 46 -5.65 -3.71 21.03
N GLY A 47 -5.16 -2.47 21.00
CA GLY A 47 -4.59 -1.85 19.79
C GLY A 47 -5.64 -1.30 18.80
N ASN A 48 -6.93 -1.43 19.11
CA ASN A 48 -8.01 -0.80 18.37
C ASN A 48 -8.12 0.70 18.69
N HIS A 49 -8.39 1.49 17.67
CA HIS A 49 -8.49 2.95 17.75
C HIS A 49 -9.72 3.47 16.99
N TYR A 50 -9.93 2.99 15.77
CA TYR A 50 -11.08 3.36 14.93
C TYR A 50 -12.24 2.37 15.02
N PHE A 51 -11.95 1.09 15.26
CA PHE A 51 -12.97 0.05 15.41
C PHE A 51 -13.31 -0.19 16.88
N SER A 52 -14.57 -0.42 17.18
CA SER A 52 -14.96 -0.78 18.55
C SER A 52 -14.52 -2.22 18.87
N PRO A 53 -14.23 -2.55 20.15
CA PRO A 53 -13.92 -3.92 20.55
C PRO A 53 -14.99 -4.92 20.10
N ASP A 54 -16.27 -4.57 20.24
CA ASP A 54 -17.39 -5.44 19.86
C ASP A 54 -17.42 -5.77 18.37
N GLN A 55 -17.09 -4.80 17.50
CA GLN A 55 -16.99 -5.03 16.05
C GLN A 55 -15.89 -6.05 15.73
N ILE A 56 -14.75 -5.94 16.39
CA ILE A 56 -13.62 -6.85 16.20
C ILE A 56 -13.96 -8.25 16.72
N ILE A 57 -14.57 -8.34 17.90
CA ILE A 57 -15.03 -9.61 18.49
C ILE A 57 -16.06 -10.28 17.57
N GLN A 58 -17.02 -9.52 17.04
CA GLN A 58 -18.04 -10.05 16.13
C GLN A 58 -17.42 -10.65 14.86
N VAL A 59 -16.44 -9.97 14.24
CA VAL A 59 -15.74 -10.49 13.05
C VAL A 59 -14.86 -11.70 13.40
N SER A 60 -14.23 -11.69 14.58
CA SER A 60 -13.39 -12.81 15.03
C SER A 60 -14.19 -14.10 15.18
N GLY A 61 -15.49 -14.02 15.48
CA GLY A 61 -16.34 -15.18 15.75
C GLY A 61 -16.13 -15.79 17.14
N LEU A 62 -15.27 -15.21 17.98
CA LEU A 62 -15.11 -15.61 19.38
C LEU A 62 -16.31 -15.13 20.20
N GLN A 63 -17.32 -15.99 20.34
CA GLN A 63 -18.50 -15.70 21.15
C GLN A 63 -18.43 -16.40 22.50
N LYS A 64 -18.78 -15.67 23.56
CA LYS A 64 -18.84 -16.23 24.91
C LYS A 64 -19.77 -17.44 24.97
N GLY A 65 -19.30 -18.52 25.58
CA GLY A 65 -20.04 -19.78 25.73
C GLY A 65 -19.83 -20.80 24.60
N LEU A 66 -19.23 -20.40 23.47
CA LEU A 66 -18.81 -21.36 22.44
C LEU A 66 -17.50 -22.05 22.82
N THR A 67 -17.17 -23.13 22.10
CA THR A 67 -15.91 -23.84 22.27
C THR A 67 -14.93 -23.52 21.15
N VAL A 68 -13.65 -23.47 21.47
CA VAL A 68 -12.55 -23.23 20.53
C VAL A 68 -11.38 -24.13 20.86
N THR A 69 -10.73 -24.67 19.83
CA THR A 69 -9.55 -25.52 19.97
C THR A 69 -8.28 -24.68 19.93
N VAL A 70 -7.45 -24.78 20.97
CA VAL A 70 -6.20 -24.04 21.09
C VAL A 70 -5.02 -24.97 21.39
N PRO A 71 -3.93 -24.90 20.61
CA PRO A 71 -3.87 -24.32 19.27
C PRO A 71 -4.58 -25.22 18.24
N GLY A 72 -4.90 -24.68 17.06
CA GLY A 72 -5.52 -25.45 15.99
C GLY A 72 -6.14 -24.58 14.90
N ASP A 73 -6.86 -25.22 13.99
CA ASP A 73 -7.50 -24.60 12.82
C ASP A 73 -8.50 -23.50 13.19
N ASP A 74 -9.16 -23.63 14.35
CA ASP A 74 -10.08 -22.61 14.85
C ASP A 74 -9.37 -21.26 15.05
N MET A 75 -8.17 -21.28 15.64
CA MET A 75 -7.35 -20.07 15.87
C MET A 75 -6.86 -19.47 14.55
N ALA A 76 -6.40 -20.31 13.62
CA ALA A 76 -5.98 -19.87 12.30
C ALA A 76 -7.14 -19.21 11.54
N SER A 77 -8.34 -19.81 11.61
CA SER A 77 -9.55 -19.28 10.97
C SER A 77 -9.98 -17.94 11.57
N ILE A 78 -9.83 -17.75 12.89
CA ILE A 78 -10.11 -16.47 13.55
C ILE A 78 -9.17 -15.38 13.04
N VAL A 79 -7.87 -15.66 13.01
CA VAL A 79 -6.86 -14.72 12.50
C VAL A 79 -7.10 -14.41 11.03
N GLU A 80 -7.41 -15.41 10.22
CA GLU A 80 -7.71 -15.25 8.79
C GLU A 80 -8.95 -14.36 8.56
N ARG A 81 -10.04 -14.56 9.31
CA ARG A 81 -11.25 -13.70 9.21
C ARG A 81 -10.95 -12.23 9.47
N LEU A 82 -10.11 -11.95 10.48
CA LEU A 82 -9.67 -10.59 10.80
C LEU A 82 -8.74 -10.04 9.71
N TRP A 83 -7.82 -10.85 9.21
CA TRP A 83 -6.90 -10.48 8.13
C TRP A 83 -7.63 -10.11 6.83
N LEU A 84 -8.67 -10.88 6.47
CA LEU A 84 -9.50 -10.65 5.28
C LEU A 84 -10.22 -9.30 5.29
N GLN A 85 -10.41 -8.67 6.46
CA GLN A 85 -10.99 -7.32 6.54
C GLN A 85 -10.06 -6.24 5.96
N ARG A 86 -8.76 -6.53 5.81
CA ARG A 86 -7.73 -5.58 5.34
C ARG A 86 -7.59 -4.29 6.16
N TYR A 87 -8.22 -4.21 7.32
CA TYR A 87 -8.11 -3.06 8.21
C TYR A 87 -6.93 -3.14 9.17
N PHE A 88 -6.31 -4.32 9.30
CA PHE A 88 -5.24 -4.59 10.25
C PHE A 88 -3.92 -4.91 9.51
N GLU A 89 -2.83 -4.35 10.01
CA GLU A 89 -1.45 -4.63 9.61
C GLU A 89 -0.92 -5.87 10.31
N ASP A 90 -1.33 -6.06 11.56
CA ASP A 90 -0.95 -7.18 12.41
C ASP A 90 -2.15 -7.64 13.26
N VAL A 91 -2.25 -8.95 13.47
CA VAL A 91 -3.34 -9.59 14.24
C VAL A 91 -2.77 -10.77 15.01
N ALA A 92 -2.90 -10.72 16.33
CA ALA A 92 -2.58 -11.82 17.22
C ALA A 92 -3.77 -12.15 18.12
N VAL A 93 -4.02 -13.44 18.34
CA VAL A 93 -5.05 -13.91 19.26
C VAL A 93 -4.39 -14.87 20.24
N VAL A 94 -4.45 -14.53 21.52
CA VAL A 94 -3.78 -15.28 22.60
C VAL A 94 -4.76 -15.60 23.73
N ILE A 95 -4.43 -16.61 24.53
CA ILE A 95 -5.12 -16.86 25.80
C ILE A 95 -4.55 -15.88 26.82
N ASP A 96 -5.42 -15.07 27.42
CA ASP A 96 -5.06 -14.06 28.43
C ASP A 96 -5.13 -14.64 29.85
N SER A 97 -6.16 -15.44 30.13
CA SER A 97 -6.29 -16.17 31.39
C SER A 97 -7.14 -17.43 31.23
N ILE A 98 -6.93 -18.41 32.11
CA ILE A 98 -7.75 -19.64 32.17
C ILE A 98 -8.44 -19.66 33.54
N ALA A 99 -9.74 -19.95 33.55
CA ALA A 99 -10.49 -20.07 34.79
C ALA A 99 -9.95 -21.21 35.66
N PRO A 100 -10.13 -21.17 37.00
CA PRO A 100 -9.69 -22.25 37.89
C PRO A 100 -10.25 -23.63 37.53
N SER A 101 -11.43 -23.68 36.88
CA SER A 101 -12.05 -24.90 36.36
C SER A 101 -11.31 -25.52 35.16
N ARG A 102 -10.29 -24.86 34.60
CA ARG A 102 -9.45 -25.27 33.46
C ARG A 102 -10.14 -25.52 32.12
N ASP A 103 -11.47 -25.51 32.10
CA ASP A 103 -12.27 -25.71 30.89
C ASP A 103 -12.65 -24.38 30.20
N THR A 104 -12.52 -23.25 30.90
CA THR A 104 -12.90 -21.92 30.39
C THR A 104 -11.66 -21.05 30.20
N ALA A 105 -11.48 -20.49 29.00
CA ALA A 105 -10.39 -19.58 28.67
C ALA A 105 -10.91 -18.18 28.29
N PHE A 106 -10.17 -17.15 28.68
CA PHE A 106 -10.36 -15.77 28.28
C PHE A 106 -9.33 -15.43 27.22
N PHE A 107 -9.78 -14.83 26.13
CA PHE A 107 -8.95 -14.52 24.97
C PHE A 107 -8.63 -13.03 24.92
N LYS A 108 -7.46 -12.69 24.39
CA LYS A 108 -7.08 -11.34 24.04
C LYS A 108 -6.74 -11.28 22.56
N ILE A 109 -7.37 -10.35 21.86
CA ILE A 109 -7.08 -10.02 20.47
C ILE A 109 -6.22 -8.74 20.47
N SER A 110 -4.97 -8.86 20.05
CA SER A 110 -4.06 -7.73 19.87
C SER A 110 -3.98 -7.41 18.37
N ILE A 111 -4.32 -6.19 17.99
CA ILE A 111 -4.29 -5.74 16.59
C ILE A 111 -3.45 -4.49 16.40
N THR A 112 -2.89 -4.34 15.21
CA THR A 112 -2.37 -3.07 14.72
C THR A 112 -3.23 -2.62 13.55
N GLU A 113 -3.98 -1.52 13.70
CA GLU A 113 -4.78 -0.97 12.61
C GLU A 113 -3.92 -0.38 11.50
N ARG A 114 -4.27 -0.64 10.24
CA ARG A 114 -3.57 -0.04 9.10
C ARG A 114 -3.77 1.48 9.08
N PRO A 115 -2.69 2.25 8.84
CA PRO A 115 -2.80 3.68 8.78
C PRO A 115 -3.58 4.13 7.53
N ARG A 116 -4.37 5.19 7.69
CA ARG A 116 -5.09 5.82 6.58
C ARG A 116 -4.27 6.98 5.99
N VAL A 117 -4.51 7.30 4.73
CA VAL A 117 -3.80 8.42 4.09
C VAL A 117 -4.41 9.76 4.52
N SER A 118 -3.69 10.53 5.33
CA SER A 118 -4.12 11.87 5.74
C SER A 118 -4.00 12.88 4.60
N ARG A 119 -2.94 12.76 3.79
CA ARG A 119 -2.63 13.73 2.73
C ARG A 119 -1.86 13.10 1.57
N TRP A 120 -2.31 13.46 0.38
CA TRP A 120 -1.63 13.21 -0.88
C TRP A 120 -0.89 14.48 -1.32
N THR A 121 0.39 14.34 -1.66
CA THR A 121 1.26 15.46 -2.04
C THR A 121 2.11 15.10 -3.25
N PHE A 122 2.63 16.12 -3.94
CA PHE A 122 3.51 15.96 -5.09
C PHE A 122 4.76 16.79 -4.91
N SER A 123 5.91 16.20 -5.21
CA SER A 123 7.20 16.90 -5.29
C SER A 123 7.68 16.90 -6.74
N GLY A 124 8.34 17.97 -7.19
CA GLY A 124 8.80 18.11 -8.59
C GLY A 124 7.69 18.44 -9.62
N VAL A 125 6.46 18.68 -9.13
CA VAL A 125 5.27 19.03 -9.94
C VAL A 125 4.92 20.50 -9.74
N ARG A 126 4.63 21.22 -10.83
CA ARG A 126 4.19 22.64 -10.77
C ARG A 126 2.80 22.75 -10.17
N GLN A 127 2.54 23.80 -9.38
CA GLN A 127 1.27 23.99 -8.66
C GLN A 127 0.01 23.83 -9.53
N GLY A 128 0.01 24.40 -10.75
CA GLY A 128 -1.13 24.25 -11.68
C GLY A 128 -1.36 22.80 -12.14
N GLU A 129 -0.29 22.01 -12.28
CA GLU A 129 -0.37 20.59 -12.66
C GLU A 129 -0.82 19.71 -11.50
N GLN A 130 -0.52 20.10 -10.25
CA GLN A 130 -0.93 19.34 -9.06
C GLN A 130 -2.44 19.23 -8.96
N LYS A 131 -3.19 20.31 -9.26
CA LYS A 131 -4.66 20.30 -9.23
C LYS A 131 -5.22 19.31 -10.25
N GLU A 132 -4.71 19.34 -11.48
CA GLU A 132 -5.14 18.43 -12.55
C GLU A 132 -4.79 16.97 -12.24
N LEU A 133 -3.60 16.72 -11.67
CA LEU A 133 -3.20 15.38 -11.23
C LEU A 133 -4.08 14.86 -10.10
N LEU A 134 -4.40 15.69 -9.09
CA LEU A 134 -5.32 15.30 -8.01
C LEU A 134 -6.68 14.88 -8.55
N GLU A 135 -7.22 15.62 -9.52
CA GLU A 135 -8.48 15.31 -10.17
C GLU A 135 -8.43 14.00 -10.96
N ARG A 136 -7.38 13.80 -11.79
CA ARG A 136 -7.19 12.58 -12.57
C ARG A 136 -6.97 11.32 -11.70
N LEU A 137 -6.31 11.49 -10.56
CA LEU A 137 -5.99 10.40 -9.65
C LEU A 137 -7.19 9.97 -8.80
N ASN A 138 -8.16 10.86 -8.57
CA ASN A 138 -9.35 10.62 -7.75
C ASN A 138 -9.02 10.03 -6.36
N LEU A 139 -7.88 10.42 -5.78
CA LEU A 139 -7.43 9.94 -4.48
C LEU A 139 -8.10 10.73 -3.36
N ARG A 140 -8.84 10.04 -2.49
CA ARG A 140 -9.54 10.65 -1.37
C ARG A 140 -8.67 10.69 -0.13
N ARG A 141 -8.84 11.73 0.69
CA ARG A 141 -8.29 11.77 2.06
C ARG A 141 -8.98 10.72 2.92
N GLY A 142 -8.26 10.10 3.84
CA GLY A 142 -8.74 9.01 4.69
C GLY A 142 -8.88 7.66 3.97
N GLY A 143 -8.50 7.60 2.69
CA GLY A 143 -8.46 6.37 1.91
C GLY A 143 -7.32 5.44 2.34
N GLU A 144 -7.38 4.21 1.85
CA GLU A 144 -6.32 3.22 2.03
C GLU A 144 -5.10 3.50 1.13
N PHE A 145 -3.92 3.08 1.60
CA PHE A 145 -2.72 3.00 0.78
C PHE A 145 -2.35 1.54 0.59
N SER A 146 -2.19 1.14 -0.67
CA SER A 146 -1.76 -0.19 -1.07
C SER A 146 -0.84 -0.11 -2.28
N ASP A 147 -0.10 -1.18 -2.55
CA ASP A 147 0.78 -1.26 -3.71
C ASP A 147 0.01 -1.06 -5.03
N TYR A 148 -1.23 -1.55 -5.08
CA TYR A 148 -2.11 -1.35 -6.23
C TYR A 148 -2.44 0.13 -6.44
N VAL A 149 -2.79 0.85 -5.36
CA VAL A 149 -3.06 2.29 -5.41
C VAL A 149 -1.80 3.05 -5.83
N ALA A 150 -0.64 2.72 -5.25
CA ALA A 150 0.63 3.34 -5.58
C ALA A 150 1.02 3.15 -7.06
N LYS A 151 0.85 1.93 -7.59
CA LYS A 151 1.15 1.59 -8.99
C LYS A 151 0.20 2.29 -9.95
N THR A 152 -1.10 2.22 -9.68
CA THR A 152 -2.13 2.87 -10.52
C THR A 152 -1.91 4.38 -10.58
N ALA A 153 -1.65 5.01 -9.44
CA ALA A 153 -1.35 6.43 -9.37
C ALA A 153 -0.08 6.78 -10.14
N THR A 154 0.98 5.99 -9.98
CA THR A 154 2.24 6.13 -10.72
C THR A 154 2.02 6.08 -12.24
N ASP A 155 1.24 5.12 -12.72
CA ASP A 155 0.96 4.96 -14.14
C ASP A 155 0.14 6.12 -14.71
N ILE A 156 -0.83 6.64 -13.95
CA ILE A 156 -1.60 7.83 -14.31
C ILE A 156 -0.69 9.06 -14.41
N ILE A 157 0.18 9.28 -13.42
CA ILE A 157 1.14 10.41 -13.41
C ILE A 157 2.10 10.30 -14.60
N LYS A 158 2.66 9.11 -14.86
CA LYS A 158 3.55 8.89 -16.01
C LYS A 158 2.83 9.16 -17.32
N ARG A 159 1.59 8.69 -17.48
CA ARG A 159 0.77 8.93 -18.68
C ARG A 159 0.47 10.40 -18.89
N TYR A 160 0.13 11.12 -17.82
CA TYR A 160 -0.08 12.57 -17.84
C TYR A 160 1.14 13.32 -18.39
N TYR A 161 2.33 12.98 -17.90
CA TYR A 161 3.55 13.61 -18.38
C TYR A 161 3.97 13.12 -19.78
N LYS A 162 3.69 11.86 -20.13
CA LYS A 162 3.89 11.31 -21.49
C LYS A 162 3.10 12.13 -22.52
N GLU A 163 1.82 12.41 -22.25
CA GLU A 163 0.95 13.26 -23.11
C GLU A 163 1.54 14.69 -23.30
N LYS A 164 2.24 15.20 -22.29
CA LYS A 164 2.92 16.50 -22.35
C LYS A 164 4.27 16.49 -23.08
N GLY A 165 4.79 15.31 -23.42
CA GLY A 165 6.05 15.08 -24.13
C GLY A 165 7.23 14.69 -23.24
N PHE A 166 6.97 14.26 -22.00
CA PHE A 166 7.99 13.83 -21.05
C PHE A 166 7.96 12.29 -20.95
N LEU A 167 8.60 11.62 -21.91
CA LEU A 167 8.53 10.16 -22.04
C LEU A 167 9.31 9.42 -20.93
N LEU A 168 10.39 10.03 -20.43
CA LEU A 168 11.27 9.47 -19.41
C LEU A 168 10.88 9.96 -18.00
N THR A 169 9.58 10.01 -17.72
CA THR A 169 9.10 10.45 -16.41
C THR A 169 9.26 9.34 -15.38
N GLU A 170 9.91 9.65 -14.27
CA GLU A 170 10.07 8.79 -13.11
C GLU A 170 9.21 9.30 -11.97
N VAL A 171 8.63 8.37 -11.21
CA VAL A 171 7.78 8.67 -10.05
C VAL A 171 8.24 7.74 -8.94
N ASN A 172 8.62 8.33 -7.80
CA ASN A 172 8.94 7.63 -6.58
C ASN A 172 7.85 7.91 -5.55
N VAL A 173 7.24 6.85 -5.00
CA VAL A 173 6.19 6.96 -3.99
C VAL A 173 6.83 6.90 -2.62
N GLN A 174 6.72 7.99 -1.86
CA GLN A 174 7.30 8.12 -0.54
C GLN A 174 6.18 8.18 0.50
N THR A 175 6.25 7.31 1.51
CA THR A 175 5.33 7.30 2.63
C THR A 175 6.04 7.79 3.89
N ARG A 176 5.34 8.60 4.69
CA ARG A 176 5.83 9.04 6.01
C ARG A 176 4.67 9.03 7.00
N LYS A 177 4.93 8.63 8.24
CA LYS A 177 3.94 8.75 9.33
C LYS A 177 3.57 10.22 9.53
N ASP A 178 2.28 10.49 9.72
CA ASP A 178 1.78 11.81 10.04
C ASP A 178 1.89 12.04 11.55
N THR A 179 2.54 13.12 11.97
CA THR A 179 2.67 13.47 13.39
C THR A 179 1.46 14.22 13.93
N LEU A 180 0.62 14.77 13.06
CA LEU A 180 -0.55 15.57 13.44
C LEU A 180 -1.84 14.75 13.49
N VAL A 181 -1.91 13.69 12.68
CA VAL A 181 -3.07 12.82 12.59
C VAL A 181 -2.68 11.44 13.09
N ARG A 182 -3.37 10.97 14.14
CA ARG A 182 -3.14 9.66 14.74
C ARG A 182 -3.35 8.54 13.71
N ASN A 183 -2.48 7.54 13.77
CA ASN A 183 -2.48 6.37 12.89
C ASN A 183 -2.72 6.70 11.40
N ALA A 184 -2.00 7.71 10.91
CA ALA A 184 -2.13 8.15 9.54
C ALA A 184 -0.77 8.31 8.88
N ILE A 185 -0.78 8.23 7.54
CA ILE A 185 0.41 8.45 6.71
C ILE A 185 0.16 9.58 5.71
N ARG A 186 1.23 10.30 5.41
CA ARG A 186 1.33 11.20 4.27
C ARG A 186 2.00 10.46 3.13
N VAL A 187 1.40 10.57 1.95
CA VAL A 187 1.95 9.99 0.72
C VAL A 187 2.39 11.12 -0.20
N ASN A 188 3.65 11.07 -0.62
CA ASN A 188 4.25 12.00 -1.56
C ASN A 188 4.63 11.27 -2.84
N PHE A 189 4.09 11.71 -3.97
CA PHE A 189 4.55 11.30 -5.28
C PHE A 189 5.67 12.25 -5.70
N ALA A 190 6.92 11.82 -5.54
CA ALA A 190 8.09 12.54 -6.02
C ALA A 190 8.28 12.28 -7.51
N VAL A 191 8.00 13.30 -8.33
CA VAL A 191 8.00 13.18 -9.78
C VAL A 191 9.24 13.86 -10.36
N ASN A 192 10.03 13.08 -11.10
CA ASN A 192 11.03 13.61 -12.00
C ASN A 192 10.50 13.50 -13.44
N ARG A 193 10.02 14.62 -13.98
CA ARG A 193 9.52 14.69 -15.37
C ARG A 193 10.61 14.49 -16.43
N GLY A 194 11.89 14.62 -16.07
CA GLY A 194 12.99 14.54 -17.01
C GLY A 194 12.94 15.59 -18.13
N ARG A 195 13.63 15.31 -19.24
CA ARG A 195 13.69 16.19 -20.40
C ARG A 195 12.54 15.91 -21.35
N LYS A 196 12.06 16.98 -21.99
CA LYS A 196 11.03 16.87 -23.02
C LYS A 196 11.60 16.19 -24.25
N VAL A 197 11.02 15.07 -24.65
CA VAL A 197 11.42 14.32 -25.85
C VAL A 197 10.65 14.88 -27.04
N LYS A 198 11.37 15.11 -28.14
CA LYS A 198 10.84 15.60 -29.41
C LYS A 198 11.28 14.66 -30.52
N ILE A 199 10.45 14.55 -31.55
CA ILE A 199 10.82 13.78 -32.75
C ILE A 199 11.96 14.54 -33.45
N LYS A 200 13.14 13.91 -33.52
CA LYS A 200 14.31 14.49 -34.20
C LYS A 200 14.21 14.31 -35.72
N LYS A 201 14.04 13.07 -36.17
CA LYS A 201 13.99 12.68 -37.57
C LYS A 201 13.04 11.49 -37.75
N ILE A 202 12.26 11.50 -38.81
CA ILE A 202 11.52 10.34 -39.30
C ILE A 202 12.29 9.80 -40.50
N THR A 203 12.47 8.48 -40.58
CA THR A 203 13.18 7.84 -41.71
C THR A 203 12.25 6.81 -42.31
N PHE A 204 12.07 6.85 -43.64
CA PHE A 204 11.31 5.85 -44.38
C PHE A 204 12.30 4.97 -45.13
N THR A 205 12.32 3.67 -44.81
CA THR A 205 13.17 2.68 -45.47
C THR A 205 12.33 1.79 -46.37
N GLY A 206 12.84 1.44 -47.56
CA GLY A 206 12.11 0.66 -48.56
C GLY A 206 11.12 1.47 -49.40
N ASN A 207 11.20 2.81 -49.37
CA ASN A 207 10.44 3.70 -50.24
C ASN A 207 11.35 4.29 -51.32
N GLU A 208 11.15 3.86 -52.56
CA GLU A 208 11.91 4.34 -53.73
C GLU A 208 11.07 5.24 -54.66
N ASN A 209 9.74 5.07 -54.62
CA ASN A 209 8.85 5.63 -55.64
C ASN A 209 8.03 6.84 -55.19
N VAL A 210 7.86 7.08 -53.88
CA VAL A 210 7.10 8.23 -53.36
C VAL A 210 8.04 9.25 -52.74
N LYS A 211 7.87 10.53 -53.09
CA LYS A 211 8.68 11.61 -52.49
C LYS A 211 8.51 11.63 -50.97
N GLU A 212 9.62 11.60 -50.24
CA GLU A 212 9.61 11.58 -48.77
C GLU A 212 8.86 12.78 -48.16
N SER A 213 8.92 13.95 -48.82
CA SER A 213 8.17 15.13 -48.39
C SER A 213 6.65 14.93 -48.42
N LYS A 214 6.10 14.12 -49.33
CA LYS A 214 4.68 13.76 -49.37
C LYS A 214 4.32 12.87 -48.17
N LEU A 215 5.19 11.90 -47.85
CA LEU A 215 5.02 11.00 -46.71
C LEU A 215 5.09 11.72 -45.36
N VAL A 216 6.07 12.62 -45.19
CA VAL A 216 6.18 13.45 -43.98
C VAL A 216 4.95 14.36 -43.81
N ARG A 217 4.41 14.89 -44.91
CA ARG A 217 3.22 15.76 -44.88
C ARG A 217 1.92 15.00 -44.57
N SER A 218 1.82 13.72 -44.91
CA SER A 218 0.64 12.92 -44.60
C SER A 218 0.54 12.57 -43.11
N MET A 219 1.67 12.50 -42.40
CA MET A 219 1.72 12.30 -40.95
C MET A 219 1.44 13.62 -40.20
N LYS A 220 0.16 13.94 -40.00
CA LYS A 220 -0.30 15.23 -39.46
C LYS A 220 0.09 15.46 -38.01
N LYS A 221 0.23 14.43 -37.18
CA LYS A 221 0.54 14.57 -35.74
C LYS A 221 1.96 14.16 -35.38
N THR A 222 2.63 13.40 -36.23
CA THR A 222 4.01 12.91 -36.07
C THR A 222 4.93 13.66 -37.02
N LYS A 223 5.44 14.81 -36.56
CA LYS A 223 6.26 15.71 -37.38
C LYS A 223 7.70 15.80 -36.86
N ASP A 224 8.66 15.68 -37.76
CA ASP A 224 10.07 15.94 -37.45
C ASP A 224 10.48 17.38 -37.76
N ALA A 225 11.79 17.65 -37.71
CA ALA A 225 12.31 19.00 -37.90
C ALA A 225 12.10 19.59 -39.31
N ARG A 226 11.80 18.77 -40.34
CA ARG A 226 11.69 19.22 -41.74
C ARG A 226 10.45 20.07 -42.01
N LEU A 227 9.41 19.92 -41.20
CA LEU A 227 8.22 20.77 -41.30
C LEU A 227 8.44 22.04 -40.48
N ILE A 228 8.75 23.14 -41.18
CA ILE A 228 8.89 24.49 -40.62
C ILE A 228 7.49 25.05 -40.36
N ASN A 229 6.76 24.46 -39.40
CA ASN A 229 5.45 24.94 -39.02
C ASN A 229 5.48 25.33 -37.54
N PHE A 230 5.50 26.64 -37.29
CA PHE A 230 5.72 27.26 -35.97
C PHE A 230 4.66 26.84 -34.94
N PHE A 231 3.42 26.60 -35.39
CA PHE A 231 2.30 26.20 -34.54
C PHE A 231 2.22 24.68 -34.27
N SER A 232 3.10 23.88 -34.89
CA SER A 232 3.02 22.43 -34.76
C SER A 232 3.90 21.88 -33.62
N SER A 233 3.28 21.09 -32.74
CA SER A 233 4.00 20.42 -31.65
C SER A 233 4.79 19.23 -32.19
N LYS A 234 6.13 19.30 -32.19
CA LYS A 234 7.06 18.20 -32.55
C LYS A 234 7.16 17.09 -31.50
N LYS A 235 6.14 16.95 -30.65
CA LYS A 235 6.08 15.91 -29.61
C LYS A 235 5.57 14.63 -30.25
N PHE A 236 6.10 13.50 -29.81
CA PHE A 236 5.53 12.22 -30.18
C PHE A 236 4.24 11.97 -29.38
N ASN A 237 3.13 11.76 -30.08
CA ASN A 237 1.86 11.36 -29.48
C ASN A 237 1.54 9.93 -29.92
N GLU A 238 1.74 8.98 -29.01
CA GLU A 238 1.51 7.56 -29.25
C GLU A 238 0.06 7.24 -29.63
N LYS A 239 -0.92 7.99 -29.10
CA LYS A 239 -2.35 7.78 -29.42
C LYS A 239 -2.68 8.14 -30.87
N GLU A 240 -2.00 9.12 -31.45
CA GLU A 240 -2.23 9.59 -32.82
C GLU A 240 -1.37 8.84 -33.85
N TYR A 241 -0.31 8.17 -33.40
CA TYR A 241 0.63 7.50 -34.29
C TYR A 241 -0.02 6.44 -35.21
N PRO A 242 -0.99 5.62 -34.75
CA PRO A 242 -1.74 4.71 -35.63
C PRO A 242 -2.53 5.44 -36.73
N ASN A 243 -3.12 6.60 -36.42
CA ASN A 243 -3.84 7.41 -37.41
C ASN A 243 -2.89 7.98 -38.47
N ASP A 244 -1.72 8.46 -38.04
CA ASP A 244 -0.69 8.91 -38.97
C ASP A 244 -0.15 7.76 -39.84
N LYS A 245 -0.02 6.53 -39.30
CA LYS A 245 0.33 5.34 -40.10
C LYS A 245 -0.72 5.02 -41.17
N ARG A 246 -2.01 5.16 -40.84
CA ARG A 246 -3.08 5.02 -41.85
C ARG A 246 -2.99 6.09 -42.92
N SER A 247 -2.78 7.36 -42.54
CA SER A 247 -2.58 8.46 -43.49
C SER A 247 -1.34 8.29 -44.36
N LEU A 248 -0.30 7.66 -43.82
CA LEU A 248 0.89 7.27 -44.58
C LEU A 248 0.54 6.26 -45.69
N ILE A 249 -0.19 5.19 -45.35
CA ILE A 249 -0.66 4.19 -46.32
C ILE A 249 -1.59 4.83 -47.36
N SER A 250 -2.51 5.70 -46.93
CA SER A 250 -3.37 6.45 -47.85
C SER A 250 -2.57 7.27 -48.86
N ALA A 251 -1.48 7.91 -48.44
CA ALA A 251 -0.62 8.69 -49.35
C ALA A 251 0.08 7.81 -50.41
N PHE A 252 0.38 6.55 -50.10
CA PHE A 252 0.87 5.56 -51.05
C PHE A 252 -0.24 5.11 -52.01
N ASN A 253 -1.42 4.79 -51.48
CA ASN A 253 -2.57 4.39 -52.28
C ASN A 253 -2.99 5.49 -53.28
N GLU A 254 -3.00 6.75 -52.84
CA GLU A 254 -3.22 7.94 -53.69
C GLU A 254 -2.15 8.11 -54.77
N ALA A 255 -0.94 7.60 -54.55
CA ALA A 255 0.13 7.59 -55.54
C ALA A 255 0.09 6.35 -56.46
N GLY A 256 -0.91 5.47 -56.32
CA GLY A 256 -1.13 4.29 -57.16
C GLY A 256 -0.67 2.96 -56.56
N PHE A 257 -0.07 2.95 -55.37
CA PHE A 257 0.48 1.74 -54.74
C PHE A 257 -0.55 1.04 -53.86
N ARG A 258 -1.45 0.24 -54.44
CA ARG A 258 -2.56 -0.42 -53.73
C ARG A 258 -2.14 -1.43 -52.66
N ASP A 259 -1.02 -2.12 -52.87
CA ASP A 259 -0.51 -3.16 -51.96
C ASP A 259 0.47 -2.60 -50.92
N ALA A 260 0.56 -1.27 -50.79
CA ALA A 260 1.46 -0.63 -49.85
C ALA A 260 1.11 -0.99 -48.40
N ARG A 261 2.09 -1.52 -47.68
CA ARG A 261 1.94 -1.90 -46.27
C ARG A 261 3.18 -1.56 -45.48
N ILE A 262 2.98 -1.24 -44.20
CA ILE A 262 4.07 -1.04 -43.25
C ILE A 262 4.45 -2.41 -42.70
N VAL A 263 5.64 -2.90 -43.06
CA VAL A 263 6.14 -4.21 -42.60
C VAL A 263 6.58 -4.15 -41.13
N ARG A 264 7.28 -3.07 -40.75
CA ARG A 264 7.82 -2.86 -39.40
C ARG A 264 8.00 -1.38 -39.12
N ASP A 265 7.77 -0.98 -37.87
CA ASP A 265 8.14 0.33 -37.32
C ASP A 265 8.98 0.17 -36.05
N THR A 266 9.78 1.18 -35.71
CA THR A 266 10.57 1.21 -34.47
C THR A 266 10.82 2.65 -34.03
N ILE A 267 10.87 2.86 -32.72
CA ILE A 267 11.13 4.15 -32.09
C ILE A 267 12.37 3.99 -31.22
N TYR A 268 13.34 4.90 -31.40
CA TYR A 268 14.57 4.95 -30.62
C TYR A 268 14.60 6.28 -29.86
N TYR A 269 15.07 6.26 -28.62
CA TYR A 269 15.20 7.43 -27.74
C TYR A 269 16.63 7.56 -27.22
#